data_AF-A0A838B7T1-F1
#
_entry.id   AF-A0A838B7T1-F1
#
_cell.length_a   1.000
_cell.length_b   1.000
_cell.length_c   1.000
_cell.angle_alpha   90.00
_cell.angle_beta   90.00
_cell.angle_gamma   90.00
#
_symmetry.space_group_name_H-M   'P 1'
#
loop_
_entity.id
_entity.type
_entity.pdbx_description
1 polymer ?
#
loop_
_entity_poly.entity_id
_entity_poly.type
_entity_poly.pdbx_seq_one_letter_code
_entity_poly.pdbx_strand_id
1 'polypeptide(L)'
;MSFEAYLNCFEGGEESYFPTSIIEEAFAPFITRREAEFSCWVVTYDDTSSADLYLNFDPGDASRCSGFTVARPPDDPRLYEALWKILRVTNSVVYCLGECPPMVGRPETIPHLNPDMVETLGSPVVVLDGDEISKRFEQS
;
A
#
# COMPACT_ATOMS: atom_id res chain seq x y z
N MET A 1 -2.03 7.01 -17.24
CA MET A 1 -2.17 5.54 -17.33
C MET A 1 -3.01 5.09 -16.16
N SER A 2 -3.86 4.08 -16.33
CA SER A 2 -4.69 3.56 -15.22
C SER A 2 -4.10 2.23 -14.79
N PHE A 3 -3.57 2.17 -13.58
CA PHE A 3 -3.01 0.96 -12.98
C PHE A 3 -3.58 0.74 -11.58
N GLU A 4 -3.23 -0.39 -10.97
CA GLU A 4 -3.59 -0.73 -9.60
C GLU A 4 -2.29 -0.82 -8.80
N ALA A 5 -2.26 -0.18 -7.62
CA ALA A 5 -1.15 -0.33 -6.68
C ALA A 5 -1.58 -1.27 -5.55
N TYR A 6 -0.71 -2.20 -5.19
CA TYR A 6 -0.95 -3.19 -4.15
C TYR A 6 -0.04 -2.89 -2.97
N LEU A 7 -0.59 -2.92 -1.76
CA LEU A 7 0.16 -2.94 -0.52
C LEU A 7 -0.16 -4.24 0.21
N ASN A 8 0.83 -5.07 0.48
CA ASN A 8 0.66 -6.33 1.21
C ASN A 8 1.70 -6.46 2.33
N CYS A 9 1.31 -7.05 3.46
CA CYS A 9 2.15 -7.28 4.63
C CYS A 9 2.63 -8.73 4.68
N PHE A 10 3.91 -8.93 4.97
CA PHE A 10 4.50 -10.27 5.06
C PHE A 10 5.28 -10.47 6.36
N GLU A 11 5.30 -11.71 6.84
CA GLU A 11 6.14 -12.14 7.96
C GLU A 11 6.68 -13.53 7.66
N GLY A 12 8.00 -13.66 7.51
CA GLY A 12 8.64 -14.96 7.27
C GLY A 12 8.25 -15.63 5.94
N GLY A 13 7.94 -14.84 4.91
CA GLY A 13 7.55 -15.32 3.57
C GLY A 13 6.05 -15.51 3.38
N GLU A 14 5.27 -15.42 4.45
CA GLU A 14 3.82 -15.61 4.44
C GLU A 14 3.08 -14.29 4.63
N GLU A 15 1.82 -14.23 4.16
CA GLU A 15 0.95 -13.09 4.42
C GLU A 15 0.78 -12.87 5.93
N SER A 16 0.87 -11.61 6.36
CA SER A 16 0.75 -11.20 7.75
C SER A 16 -0.22 -10.03 7.88
N TYR A 17 -0.54 -9.64 9.11
CA TYR A 17 -1.58 -8.66 9.41
C TYR A 17 -1.08 -7.60 10.36
N PHE A 18 -1.48 -6.35 10.13
CA PHE A 18 -1.20 -5.20 10.98
C PHE A 18 -2.50 -4.47 11.36
N PRO A 19 -2.50 -3.64 12.43
CA PRO A 19 -3.69 -2.89 12.83
C PRO A 19 -4.19 -1.97 11.72
N THR A 20 -5.48 -2.05 11.41
CA THR A 20 -6.14 -1.18 10.41
C THR A 20 -6.02 0.30 10.79
N SER A 21 -5.87 0.61 12.08
CA SER A 21 -5.65 1.98 12.56
C SER A 21 -4.43 2.65 11.93
N ILE A 22 -3.41 1.89 11.51
CA ILE A 22 -2.24 2.43 10.81
C ILE A 22 -2.64 3.02 9.44
N ILE A 23 -3.56 2.37 8.72
CA ILE A 23 -4.12 2.89 7.46
C ILE A 23 -4.95 4.14 7.76
N GLU A 24 -5.79 4.07 8.79
CA GLU A 24 -6.65 5.18 9.19
C GLU A 24 -5.82 6.44 9.52
N GLU A 25 -4.77 6.30 10.32
CA GLU A 25 -3.88 7.39 10.70
C GLU A 25 -3.09 7.94 9.51
N ALA A 26 -2.62 7.08 8.60
CA ALA A 26 -1.85 7.49 7.43
C ALA A 26 -2.69 8.31 6.43
N PHE A 27 -3.95 7.93 6.25
CA PHE A 27 -4.86 8.58 5.30
C PHE A 27 -5.74 9.67 5.92
N ALA A 28 -5.79 9.82 7.24
CA ALA A 28 -6.50 10.93 7.87
C ALA A 28 -5.90 12.30 7.45
N PRO A 29 -6.74 13.34 7.22
CA PRO A 29 -8.20 13.37 7.33
C PRO A 29 -8.93 13.04 6.02
N PHE A 30 -8.24 12.47 5.02
CA PHE A 30 -8.75 12.33 3.65
C PHE A 30 -9.73 11.16 3.46
N ILE A 31 -9.92 10.30 4.45
CA ILE A 31 -10.95 9.25 4.40
C ILE A 31 -12.33 9.91 4.51
N THR A 32 -13.04 10.04 3.39
CA THR A 32 -14.34 10.71 3.31
C THR A 32 -15.52 9.76 3.36
N ARG A 33 -15.32 8.50 2.94
CA ARG A 33 -16.36 7.46 2.93
C ARG A 33 -15.79 6.09 3.26
N ARG A 34 -16.60 5.25 3.93
CA ARG A 34 -16.32 3.84 4.18
C ARG A 34 -17.52 3.01 3.74
N GLU A 35 -17.29 2.04 2.88
CA GLU A 35 -18.28 1.14 2.33
C GLU A 35 -18.00 -0.27 2.85
N ALA A 36 -18.60 -0.60 4.00
CA ALA A 36 -18.32 -1.85 4.71
C ALA A 36 -18.67 -3.11 3.88
N GLU A 37 -19.69 -3.04 3.01
CA GLU A 37 -20.09 -4.15 2.14
C GLU A 37 -18.99 -4.57 1.15
N PHE A 38 -18.13 -3.63 0.76
CA PHE A 38 -17.07 -3.84 -0.22
C PHE A 38 -15.67 -3.77 0.40
N SER A 39 -15.57 -3.67 1.73
CA SER A 39 -14.31 -3.39 2.44
C SER A 39 -13.55 -2.20 1.83
N CYS A 40 -14.29 -1.20 1.32
CA CYS A 40 -13.73 -0.11 0.53
C CYS A 40 -13.71 1.19 1.33
N TRP A 41 -12.55 1.85 1.40
CA TRP A 41 -12.40 3.19 1.95
C TRP A 41 -12.10 4.16 0.83
N VAL A 42 -12.87 5.24 0.75
CA VAL A 42 -12.64 6.29 -0.25
C VAL A 42 -11.81 7.39 0.39
N VAL A 43 -10.67 7.69 -0.24
CA VAL A 43 -9.83 8.84 0.11
C VAL A 43 -10.05 9.94 -0.92
N THR A 44 -10.37 11.14 -0.46
CA THR A 44 -10.59 12.32 -1.30
C THR A 44 -9.69 13.45 -0.85
N TYR A 45 -8.84 13.91 -1.76
CA TYR A 45 -7.85 14.94 -1.50
C TYR A 45 -8.31 16.33 -1.96
N ASP A 46 -9.10 16.37 -3.04
CA ASP A 46 -9.83 17.53 -3.58
C ASP A 46 -10.97 17.05 -4.49
N ASP A 47 -11.69 17.97 -5.14
CA ASP A 47 -12.85 17.67 -6.00
C ASP A 47 -12.53 16.79 -7.23
N THR A 48 -11.26 16.66 -7.58
CA THR A 48 -10.77 15.94 -8.78
C THR A 48 -9.83 14.78 -8.45
N SER A 49 -9.35 14.69 -7.21
CA SER A 49 -8.35 13.75 -6.74
C SER A 49 -8.92 12.84 -5.65
N SER A 50 -9.18 11.59 -6.02
CA SER A 50 -9.67 10.56 -5.10
C SER A 50 -9.16 9.18 -5.48
N ALA A 51 -9.07 8.28 -4.50
CA ALA A 51 -8.77 6.87 -4.71
C ALA A 51 -9.70 5.98 -3.87
N ASP A 52 -10.00 4.80 -4.40
CA ASP A 52 -10.69 3.75 -3.66
C ASP A 52 -9.64 2.77 -3.10
N LEU A 53 -9.70 2.52 -1.80
CA LEU A 53 -8.83 1.58 -1.09
C LEU A 53 -9.63 0.32 -0.75
N TYR A 54 -9.38 -0.77 -1.46
CA TYR A 54 -10.00 -2.06 -1.17
C TYR A 54 -9.15 -2.81 -0.13
N LEU A 55 -9.63 -2.85 1.11
CA LEU A 55 -8.91 -3.41 2.25
C LEU A 55 -9.08 -4.93 2.33
N ASN A 56 -7.98 -5.63 2.59
CA ASN A 56 -7.95 -7.07 2.87
C ASN A 56 -8.04 -7.30 4.38
N PHE A 57 -9.25 -7.24 4.94
CA PHE A 57 -9.45 -7.47 6.38
C PHE A 57 -9.18 -8.93 6.79
N ASP A 58 -8.71 -9.12 8.02
CA ASP A 58 -8.72 -10.44 8.66
C ASP A 58 -10.17 -10.94 8.78
N PRO A 59 -10.53 -12.12 8.23
CA PRO A 59 -11.89 -12.66 8.29
C PRO A 59 -12.45 -12.80 9.72
N GLY A 60 -11.57 -12.95 10.72
CA GLY A 60 -11.95 -13.06 12.13
C GLY A 60 -11.90 -11.74 12.91
N ASP A 61 -11.28 -10.69 12.36
CA ASP A 61 -10.99 -9.46 13.09
C ASP A 61 -10.76 -8.24 12.17
N ALA A 62 -11.81 -7.47 11.89
CA ALA A 62 -11.72 -6.25 11.06
C ALA A 62 -10.83 -5.13 11.65
N SER A 63 -10.36 -5.26 12.90
CA SER A 63 -9.35 -4.34 13.46
C SER A 63 -7.95 -4.55 12.86
N ARG A 64 -7.76 -5.60 12.06
CA ARG A 64 -6.52 -5.94 11.37
C ARG A 64 -6.77 -6.15 9.88
N CYS A 65 -5.73 -5.91 9.08
CA CYS A 65 -5.74 -6.17 7.66
C CYS A 65 -4.37 -6.66 7.19
N SER A 66 -4.34 -7.42 6.10
CA SER A 66 -3.08 -7.86 5.48
C SER A 66 -2.53 -6.84 4.49
N GLY A 67 -3.36 -5.90 4.06
CA GLY A 67 -3.00 -4.97 3.01
C GLY A 67 -4.22 -4.34 2.36
N PHE A 68 -4.01 -3.72 1.21
CA PHE A 68 -5.06 -3.14 0.39
C PHE A 68 -4.62 -2.91 -1.05
N THR A 69 -5.62 -2.75 -1.92
CA THR A 69 -5.41 -2.30 -3.30
C THR A 69 -5.86 -0.85 -3.42
N VAL A 70 -5.02 0.00 -4.01
CA VAL A 70 -5.35 1.35 -4.42
C VAL A 70 -5.82 1.30 -5.86
N ALA A 71 -7.11 1.52 -6.07
CA ALA A 71 -7.67 1.55 -7.41
C ALA A 71 -7.44 2.89 -8.08
N ARG A 72 -6.77 2.82 -9.23
CA ARG A 72 -6.48 3.98 -10.09
C ARG A 72 -5.89 5.15 -9.29
N PRO A 73 -4.69 4.95 -8.69
CA PRO A 73 -4.10 5.95 -7.80
C PRO A 73 -4.00 7.31 -8.53
N PRO A 74 -4.52 8.40 -7.94
CA PRO A 74 -4.35 9.74 -8.50
C PRO A 74 -2.89 10.17 -8.43
N ASP A 75 -2.55 11.15 -9.26
CA ASP A 75 -1.29 11.87 -9.16
C ASP A 75 -1.36 12.91 -8.02
N ASP A 76 -1.44 12.41 -6.78
CA ASP A 76 -1.49 13.22 -5.58
C ASP A 76 -0.36 12.83 -4.59
N PRO A 77 0.55 13.75 -4.24
CA PRO A 77 1.64 13.46 -3.31
C PRO A 77 1.17 12.91 -1.96
N ARG A 78 -0.04 13.31 -1.51
CA ARG A 78 -0.60 12.91 -0.21
C ARG A 78 -0.94 11.42 -0.17
N LEU A 79 -1.21 10.79 -1.32
CA LEU A 79 -1.37 9.35 -1.43
C LEU A 79 -0.06 8.64 -1.15
N TYR A 80 0.98 9.02 -1.87
CA TYR A 80 2.27 8.33 -1.79
C TYR A 80 2.95 8.56 -0.43
N GLU A 81 2.76 9.73 0.16
CA GLU A 81 3.18 10.00 1.53
C GLU A 81 2.45 9.10 2.56
N ALA A 82 1.15 8.84 2.38
CA ALA A 82 0.41 7.91 3.23
C ALA A 82 0.92 6.46 3.08
N LEU A 83 1.16 6.02 1.83
CA LEU A 83 1.78 4.71 1.56
C LEU A 83 3.13 4.57 2.25
N TRP A 84 4.00 5.58 2.10
CA TRP A 84 5.31 5.60 2.73
C TRP A 84 5.22 5.53 4.26
N LYS A 85 4.31 6.29 4.90
CA LYS A 85 4.10 6.23 6.36
C LYS A 85 3.74 4.82 6.84
N ILE A 86 2.91 4.10 6.09
CA ILE A 86 2.54 2.71 6.41
C ILE A 86 3.78 1.81 6.31
N LEU A 87 4.49 1.89 5.18
CA LEU A 87 5.71 1.12 4.92
C LEU A 87 6.82 1.31 5.98
N ARG A 88 6.86 2.47 6.64
CA ARG A 88 7.83 2.78 7.70
C ARG A 88 7.55 2.09 9.02
N VAL A 89 6.31 1.63 9.25
CA VAL A 89 5.90 1.05 10.53
C VAL A 89 5.47 -0.40 10.43
N THR A 90 5.18 -0.91 9.23
CA THR A 90 4.78 -2.30 8.97
C THR A 90 5.81 -3.09 8.16
N ASN A 91 5.68 -4.42 8.13
CA ASN A 91 6.42 -5.29 7.22
C ASN A 91 5.71 -5.39 5.85
N SER A 92 5.30 -4.23 5.33
CA SER A 92 4.58 -4.16 4.07
C SER A 92 5.49 -3.83 2.90
N VAL A 93 5.02 -4.20 1.72
CA VAL A 93 5.59 -3.89 0.41
C VAL A 93 4.52 -3.24 -0.44
N VAL A 94 4.91 -2.24 -1.22
CA VAL A 94 4.09 -1.61 -2.25
C VAL A 94 4.62 -1.98 -3.62
N TYR A 95 3.76 -2.34 -4.55
CA TYR A 95 4.13 -2.65 -5.93
C TYR A 95 2.94 -2.44 -6.89
N CYS A 96 3.21 -2.41 -8.18
CA CYS A 96 2.19 -2.48 -9.23
C CYS A 96 2.57 -3.58 -10.23
N LEU A 97 1.62 -3.96 -11.09
CA LEU A 97 1.96 -4.81 -12.22
C LEU A 97 2.75 -3.98 -13.24
N GLY A 98 3.87 -4.50 -13.74
CA GLY A 98 4.73 -3.81 -14.71
C GLY A 98 6.21 -3.88 -14.33
N GLU A 99 7.02 -2.99 -14.89
CA GLU A 99 8.46 -2.91 -14.62
C GLU A 99 8.77 -2.08 -13.36
N CYS A 100 7.97 -2.22 -12.30
CA CYS A 100 8.22 -1.58 -11.01
C CYS A 100 8.75 -2.60 -10.00
N PRO A 101 9.98 -2.43 -9.47
CA PRO A 101 10.45 -3.29 -8.38
C PRO A 101 9.58 -3.08 -7.13
N PRO A 102 9.45 -4.11 -6.27
CA PRO A 102 8.72 -3.99 -5.01
C PRO A 102 9.39 -2.97 -4.09
N MET A 103 8.60 -2.10 -3.47
CA MET A 103 9.08 -1.01 -2.62
C MET A 103 8.77 -1.29 -1.16
N VAL A 104 9.77 -1.14 -0.29
CA VAL A 104 9.62 -1.29 1.17
C VAL A 104 10.09 -0.02 1.89
N GLY A 105 9.54 0.28 3.05
CA GLY A 105 9.94 1.46 3.85
C GLY A 105 11.09 1.18 4.82
N ARG A 106 11.43 -0.10 4.99
CA ARG A 106 12.41 -0.59 5.96
C ARG A 106 13.25 -1.71 5.35
N PRO A 107 14.60 -1.66 5.46
CA PRO A 107 15.44 -2.77 5.02
C PRO A 107 15.15 -4.06 5.78
N GLU A 108 14.69 -3.96 7.03
CA GLU A 108 14.32 -5.10 7.87
C GLU A 108 13.12 -5.88 7.30
N THR A 109 12.31 -5.28 6.42
CA THR A 109 11.16 -5.96 5.80
C THR A 109 11.59 -6.93 4.70
N ILE A 110 12.75 -6.73 4.07
CA ILE A 110 13.21 -7.53 2.92
C ILE A 110 13.26 -9.04 3.22
N PRO A 111 13.80 -9.51 4.35
CA PRO A 111 13.84 -10.94 4.67
C PRO A 111 12.47 -11.57 4.93
N HIS A 112 11.44 -10.78 5.19
CA HIS A 112 10.08 -11.29 5.46
C HIS A 112 9.26 -11.45 4.17
N LEU A 113 9.70 -10.87 3.06
CA LEU A 113 8.96 -10.92 1.81
C LEU A 113 8.86 -12.34 1.26
N ASN A 114 7.75 -12.61 0.57
CA ASN A 114 7.56 -13.88 -0.12
C ASN A 114 8.65 -14.06 -1.22
N PRO A 115 9.39 -15.19 -1.24
CA PRO A 115 10.44 -15.42 -2.22
C PRO A 115 9.96 -15.42 -3.68
N ASP A 116 8.79 -15.99 -3.95
CA ASP A 116 8.20 -16.06 -5.30
C ASP A 116 7.85 -14.66 -5.81
N MET A 117 7.39 -13.77 -4.90
CA MET A 117 7.16 -12.36 -5.21
C MET A 117 8.47 -11.65 -5.59
N VAL A 118 9.56 -11.90 -4.86
CA VAL A 118 10.88 -11.32 -5.17
C VAL A 118 11.44 -11.87 -6.48
N GLU A 119 11.23 -13.15 -6.77
CA GLU A 119 11.62 -13.76 -8.05
C GLU A 119 10.84 -13.14 -9.22
N THR A 120 9.54 -12.89 -9.03
CA THR A 120 8.64 -12.40 -10.08
C THR A 120 8.76 -10.90 -10.33
N LEU A 121 8.80 -10.09 -9.26
CA LEU A 121 8.79 -8.63 -9.33
C LEU A 121 10.21 -8.02 -9.30
N GLY A 122 11.22 -8.84 -9.01
CA GLY A 122 12.59 -8.41 -8.87
C GLY A 122 12.97 -8.01 -7.45
N SER A 123 14.21 -7.53 -7.31
CA SER A 123 14.79 -7.19 -6.01
C SER A 123 14.09 -5.99 -5.37
N PRO A 124 13.67 -6.08 -4.10
CA PRO A 124 13.03 -4.98 -3.40
C PRO A 124 13.96 -3.77 -3.25
N VAL A 125 13.37 -2.58 -3.34
CA VAL A 125 14.04 -1.31 -3.11
C VAL A 125 13.51 -0.65 -1.85
N VAL A 126 14.40 -0.08 -1.04
CA VAL A 126 14.01 0.68 0.14
C VAL A 126 13.75 2.13 -0.30
N VAL A 127 12.51 2.59 -0.15
CA VAL A 127 12.11 3.96 -0.50
C VAL A 127 12.30 4.92 0.67
N LEU A 128 12.73 6.14 0.35
CA LEU A 128 13.05 7.17 1.35
C LEU A 128 11.86 8.03 1.75
N ASP A 129 10.93 8.26 0.83
CA ASP A 129 9.74 9.12 1.00
C ASP A 129 8.62 8.74 0.01
N GLY A 130 7.49 9.44 0.09
CA GLY A 130 6.37 9.27 -0.86
C GLY A 130 6.72 9.70 -2.29
N ASP A 131 7.57 10.70 -2.49
CA ASP A 131 7.95 11.18 -3.82
C ASP A 131 8.72 10.10 -4.60
N GLU A 132 9.55 9.31 -3.92
CA GLU A 132 10.24 8.18 -4.54
C GLU A 132 9.25 7.10 -5.01
N ILE A 133 8.20 6.81 -4.23
CA ILE A 133 7.15 5.86 -4.63
C ILE A 133 6.46 6.34 -5.91
N SER A 134 6.04 7.60 -5.94
CA SER A 134 5.40 8.21 -7.11
C SER A 134 6.27 8.09 -8.36
N LYS A 135 7.54 8.52 -8.28
CA LYS A 135 8.49 8.46 -9.41
C LYS A 135 8.73 7.04 -9.93
N ARG A 136 8.69 6.03 -9.07
CA ARG A 136 8.87 4.64 -9.47
C ARG A 136 7.66 4.10 -10.22
N PHE A 137 6.46 4.47 -9.81
CA PHE A 137 5.25 4.14 -10.57
C PHE A 137 5.16 4.86 -11.92
N GLU A 138 5.70 6.08 -12.04
CA GLU A 138 5.78 6.76 -13.34
C GLU A 138 6.74 6.09 -14.34
N GLN A 139 7.74 5.37 -13.82
CA GLN A 139 8.77 4.69 -14.61
C GLN A 139 8.39 3.26 -15.01
N SER A 140 7.26 2.73 -14.53
CA SER A 140 6.83 1.33 -14.71
C SER A 140 6.05 1.06 -15.99
#